data_AF-A0A970RJ39-F1
#
_entry.id   AF-A0A970RJ39-F1
#
_cell.length_a   1.000
_cell.length_b   1.000
_cell.length_c   1.000
_cell.angle_alpha   90.00
_cell.angle_beta   90.00
_cell.angle_gamma   90.00
#
_symmetry.space_group_name_H-M   'P 1'
#
loop_
_entity.id
_entity.type
_entity.pdbx_description
1 polymer ?
#
loop_
_entity_poly.entity_id
_entity_poly.type
_entity_poly.pdbx_seq_one_letter_code
_entity_poly.pdbx_strand_id
1 'polypeptide(L)'
;MNNDKNKARMQFLLASTGSIFTEADYQALSDHIEVHKYLINQTIPWVITWDDAAFSWMENVFSPIMQVMDQWVVRNAFPTMSLAQLYFAVSEHWYYLLQDHPEITAEAAAKDYAARNGKGLGKLLSKLSMPYRVA
;
A
#
# COMPACT_ATOMS: atom_id res chain seq x y z
N MET A 1 26.90 1.14 -14.09
CA MET A 1 26.75 0.29 -12.88
C MET A 1 25.57 0.70 -11.99
N ASN A 2 25.52 1.91 -11.40
CA ASN A 2 24.33 2.33 -10.61
C ASN A 2 23.06 2.44 -11.46
N ASN A 3 23.17 2.95 -12.70
CA ASN A 3 22.02 3.11 -13.59
C ASN A 3 21.44 1.76 -14.04
N ASP A 4 22.30 0.78 -14.33
CA ASP A 4 21.90 -0.57 -14.75
C ASP A 4 21.21 -1.33 -13.61
N LYS A 5 21.74 -1.20 -12.37
CA LYS A 5 21.13 -1.81 -11.18
C LYS A 5 19.76 -1.19 -10.88
N ASN A 6 19.63 0.13 -10.96
CA ASN A 6 18.36 0.83 -10.72
C ASN A 6 17.31 0.44 -11.78
N LYS A 7 17.72 0.34 -13.04
CA LYS A 7 16.85 -0.14 -14.12
C LYS A 7 16.38 -1.58 -13.89
N ALA A 8 17.27 -2.47 -13.46
CA ALA A 8 16.91 -3.85 -13.14
C ALA A 8 15.92 -3.93 -11.96
N ARG A 9 16.14 -3.14 -10.89
CA ARG A 9 15.23 -3.03 -9.75
C ARG A 9 13.85 -2.55 -10.15
N MET A 10 13.79 -1.49 -10.97
CA MET A 10 12.53 -1.00 -11.53
C MET A 10 11.81 -2.10 -12.28
N GLN A 11 12.46 -2.71 -13.28
CA GLN A 11 11.84 -3.75 -14.09
C GLN A 11 11.33 -4.93 -13.26
N PHE A 12 12.09 -5.35 -12.26
CA PHE A 12 11.67 -6.39 -11.33
C PHE A 12 10.45 -5.99 -10.49
N LEU A 13 10.43 -4.79 -9.92
CA LEU A 13 9.28 -4.30 -9.14
C LEU A 13 8.02 -4.21 -10.00
N LEU A 14 8.11 -3.63 -11.19
CA LEU A 14 6.96 -3.48 -12.08
C LEU A 14 6.40 -4.85 -12.51
N ALA A 15 7.29 -5.82 -12.79
CA ALA A 15 6.88 -7.17 -13.15
C ALA A 15 6.26 -7.94 -11.97
N SER A 16 6.89 -7.87 -10.79
CA SER A 16 6.45 -8.60 -9.59
C SER A 16 5.12 -8.09 -9.02
N THR A 17 4.77 -6.85 -9.29
CA THR A 17 3.50 -6.23 -8.90
C THR A 17 2.39 -6.41 -9.93
N GLY A 18 2.58 -7.29 -10.92
CA GLY A 18 1.58 -7.58 -11.95
C GLY A 18 1.30 -6.40 -12.88
N SER A 19 2.29 -5.52 -13.10
CA SER A 19 2.16 -4.31 -13.93
C SER A 19 1.09 -3.33 -13.46
N ILE A 20 0.75 -3.35 -12.17
CA ILE A 20 -0.15 -2.36 -11.56
C ILE A 20 0.50 -0.98 -11.56
N PHE A 21 1.80 -0.93 -11.28
CA PHE A 21 2.63 0.26 -11.37
C PHE A 21 3.25 0.37 -12.76
N THR A 22 3.51 1.60 -13.16
CA THR A 22 4.20 1.95 -14.40
C THR A 22 5.58 2.54 -14.11
N GLU A 23 6.39 2.77 -15.15
CA GLU A 23 7.66 3.48 -14.99
C GLU A 23 7.48 4.87 -14.37
N ALA A 24 6.35 5.54 -14.60
CA ALA A 24 6.04 6.83 -14.00
C ALA A 24 5.82 6.74 -12.47
N ASP A 25 5.38 5.59 -11.97
CA ASP A 25 5.14 5.36 -10.54
C ASP A 25 6.42 4.92 -9.80
N TYR A 26 7.46 4.50 -10.53
CA TYR A 26 8.66 3.88 -9.95
C TYR A 26 9.33 4.76 -8.90
N GLN A 27 9.42 6.06 -9.13
CA GLN A 27 10.04 6.97 -8.16
C GLN A 27 9.28 6.95 -6.83
N ALA A 28 7.95 7.14 -6.88
CA ALA A 28 7.10 7.09 -5.68
C ALA A 28 7.16 5.73 -4.99
N LEU A 29 7.19 4.64 -5.76
CA LEU A 29 7.31 3.28 -5.24
C LEU A 29 8.66 3.05 -4.54
N SER A 30 9.75 3.52 -5.14
CA SER A 30 11.10 3.42 -4.58
C SER A 30 11.23 4.23 -3.29
N ASP A 31 10.67 5.44 -3.25
CA ASP A 31 10.65 6.28 -2.06
C ASP A 31 9.83 5.63 -0.94
N HIS A 32 8.69 5.02 -1.28
CA HIS A 32 7.88 4.26 -0.33
C HIS A 32 8.62 3.06 0.27
N ILE A 33 9.39 2.32 -0.54
CA ILE A 33 10.25 1.23 -0.05
C ILE A 33 11.39 1.75 0.85
N GLU A 34 11.96 2.93 0.55
CA GLU A 34 12.97 3.54 1.42
C GLU A 34 12.38 3.99 2.76
N VAL A 35 11.13 4.49 2.79
CA VAL A 35 10.42 4.78 4.04
C VAL A 35 10.18 3.50 4.83
N HIS A 36 9.70 2.42 4.19
CA HIS A 36 9.52 1.11 4.83
C HIS A 36 10.84 0.58 5.42
N LYS A 37 11.93 0.67 4.64
CA LYS A 37 13.28 0.33 5.09
C LYS A 37 13.70 1.14 6.31
N TYR A 38 13.47 2.45 6.30
CA TYR A 38 13.80 3.34 7.41
C TYR A 38 13.07 2.89 8.68
N LEU A 39 11.75 2.62 8.57
CA LEU A 39 10.94 2.15 9.69
C LEU A 39 11.41 0.81 10.24
N ILE A 40 11.71 -0.17 9.37
CA ILE A 40 12.28 -1.46 9.82
C ILE A 40 13.57 -1.23 10.60
N ASN A 41 14.50 -0.44 10.08
CA ASN A 41 15.80 -0.18 10.72
C ASN A 41 15.67 0.55 12.07
N GLN A 42 14.51 1.14 12.41
CA GLN A 42 14.27 1.66 13.77
C GLN A 42 13.98 0.55 14.79
N THR A 43 13.58 -0.64 14.32
CA THR A 43 13.11 -1.75 15.18
C THR A 43 14.15 -2.86 15.38
N ILE A 44 15.25 -2.83 14.64
CA ILE A 44 16.29 -3.85 14.65
C ILE A 44 17.69 -3.21 14.77
N PRO A 45 18.70 -3.92 15.31
CA PRO A 45 20.03 -3.34 15.58
C PRO A 45 20.97 -3.33 14.36
N TRP A 46 20.51 -3.69 13.16
CA TRP A 46 21.31 -3.66 11.92
C TRP A 46 20.57 -2.95 10.79
N VAL A 47 21.31 -2.60 9.73
CA VAL A 47 20.76 -1.94 8.54
C VAL A 47 20.49 -2.98 7.46
N ILE A 48 19.23 -3.10 7.03
CA ILE A 48 18.87 -3.94 5.89
C ILE A 48 19.17 -3.26 4.56
N THR A 49 19.39 -4.05 3.51
CA THR A 49 19.55 -3.51 2.16
C THR A 49 18.22 -3.04 1.60
N TRP A 50 18.26 -2.25 0.53
CA TRP A 50 17.05 -1.88 -0.20
C TRP A 50 16.34 -3.12 -0.78
N ASP A 51 17.10 -4.12 -1.23
CA ASP A 51 16.53 -5.34 -1.84
C ASP A 51 15.77 -6.17 -0.78
N ASP A 52 16.30 -6.26 0.46
CA ASP A 52 15.60 -6.87 1.60
C ASP A 52 14.33 -6.10 1.97
N ALA A 53 14.40 -4.76 1.95
CA ALA A 53 13.25 -3.92 2.24
C ALA A 53 12.15 -4.05 1.18
N ALA A 54 12.52 -4.15 -0.10
CA ALA A 54 11.59 -4.38 -1.20
C ALA A 54 10.89 -5.74 -1.06
N PHE A 55 11.62 -6.79 -0.67
CA PHE A 55 11.04 -8.10 -0.38
C PHE A 55 10.06 -8.04 0.80
N SER A 56 10.47 -7.45 1.92
CA SER A 56 9.58 -7.27 3.08
C SER A 56 8.35 -6.43 2.73
N TRP A 57 8.50 -5.36 1.96
CA TRP A 57 7.40 -4.51 1.50
C TRP A 57 6.39 -5.30 0.65
N MET A 58 6.87 -6.18 -0.24
CA MET A 58 6.02 -7.04 -1.06
C MET A 58 5.09 -7.91 -0.20
N GLU A 59 5.65 -8.52 0.85
CA GLU A 59 4.93 -9.45 1.72
C GLU A 59 4.03 -8.75 2.75
N ASN A 60 4.51 -7.65 3.34
CA ASN A 60 3.90 -7.06 4.52
C ASN A 60 3.08 -5.80 4.23
N VAL A 61 3.22 -5.21 3.04
CA VAL A 61 2.50 -3.98 2.66
C VAL A 61 1.77 -4.15 1.34
N PHE A 62 2.47 -4.51 0.25
CA PHE A 62 1.85 -4.66 -1.06
C PHE A 62 0.77 -5.74 -1.09
N SER A 63 1.16 -6.99 -0.78
CA SER A 63 0.26 -8.13 -0.87
C SER A 63 -0.98 -7.99 0.01
N PRO A 64 -0.89 -7.57 1.29
CA PRO A 64 -2.06 -7.36 2.14
C PRO A 64 -3.04 -6.31 1.59
N ILE A 65 -2.54 -5.19 1.07
CA ILE A 65 -3.40 -4.16 0.47
C ILE A 65 -4.04 -4.68 -0.81
N MET A 66 -3.27 -5.36 -1.67
CA MET A 66 -3.78 -5.91 -2.93
C MET A 66 -4.89 -6.94 -2.74
N GLN A 67 -4.76 -7.84 -1.76
CA GLN A 67 -5.79 -8.83 -1.42
C GLN A 67 -7.12 -8.17 -1.05
N VAL A 68 -7.09 -6.98 -0.45
CA VAL A 68 -8.30 -6.24 -0.10
C VAL A 68 -8.84 -5.45 -1.28
N MET A 69 -7.97 -4.86 -2.10
CA MET A 69 -8.40 -4.11 -3.29
C MET A 69 -9.04 -5.00 -4.35
N ASP A 70 -8.76 -6.30 -4.34
CA ASP A 70 -9.47 -7.28 -5.18
C ASP A 70 -10.93 -7.50 -4.73
N GLN A 71 -11.28 -7.12 -3.49
CA GLN A 71 -12.67 -7.14 -3.02
C GLN A 71 -13.49 -6.02 -3.69
N TRP A 72 -14.61 -6.41 -4.32
CA TRP A 72 -15.50 -5.54 -5.12
C TRP A 72 -15.91 -4.22 -4.43
N VAL A 73 -16.06 -4.23 -3.11
CA VAL A 73 -16.56 -3.09 -2.33
C VAL A 73 -15.59 -1.90 -2.34
N VAL A 74 -14.29 -2.15 -2.17
CA VAL A 74 -13.28 -1.09 -2.08
C VAL A 74 -13.05 -0.48 -3.45
N ARG A 75 -12.85 -1.33 -4.48
CA ARG A 75 -12.56 -0.86 -5.84
C ARG A 75 -13.68 -0.01 -6.43
N ASN A 76 -14.94 -0.41 -6.22
CA ASN A 76 -16.08 0.34 -6.76
C ASN A 76 -16.32 1.70 -6.09
N ALA A 77 -15.70 1.95 -4.93
CA ALA A 77 -15.78 3.24 -4.29
C ALA A 77 -14.95 4.33 -5.02
N PHE A 78 -14.01 3.92 -5.90
CA PHE A 78 -13.05 4.81 -6.56
C PHE A 78 -12.97 4.60 -8.07
N PRO A 79 -14.06 4.86 -8.83
CA PRO A 79 -14.10 4.57 -10.28
C PRO A 79 -13.13 5.42 -11.12
N THR A 80 -12.60 6.51 -10.58
CA THR A 80 -11.70 7.44 -11.28
C THR A 80 -10.23 7.30 -10.87
N MET A 81 -9.90 6.41 -9.93
CA MET A 81 -8.51 6.18 -9.50
C MET A 81 -7.96 4.93 -10.18
N SER A 82 -6.68 4.99 -10.57
CA SER A 82 -5.94 3.79 -10.94
C SER A 82 -5.71 2.90 -9.70
N LEU A 83 -5.42 1.61 -9.93
CA LEU A 83 -5.05 0.71 -8.83
C LEU A 83 -3.79 1.19 -8.09
N ALA A 84 -2.80 1.73 -8.81
CA ALA A 84 -1.60 2.31 -8.19
C ALA A 84 -1.93 3.52 -7.30
N GLN A 85 -2.78 4.43 -7.76
CA GLN A 85 -3.21 5.58 -6.97
C GLN A 85 -3.96 5.16 -5.70
N LEU A 86 -4.88 4.21 -5.84
CA LEU A 86 -5.63 3.69 -4.71
C LEU A 86 -4.72 2.95 -3.72
N TYR A 87 -3.75 2.18 -4.24
CA TYR A 87 -2.73 1.51 -3.43
C TYR A 87 -1.99 2.50 -2.52
N PHE A 88 -1.40 3.56 -3.11
CA PHE A 88 -0.63 4.54 -2.34
C PHE A 88 -1.49 5.22 -1.28
N ALA A 89 -2.73 5.58 -1.63
CA ALA A 89 -3.64 6.25 -0.71
C ALA A 89 -4.05 5.36 0.47
N VAL A 90 -4.31 4.06 0.22
CA VAL A 90 -4.62 3.09 1.29
C VAL A 90 -3.38 2.81 2.13
N SER A 91 -2.20 2.69 1.53
CA SER A 91 -0.94 2.46 2.25
C SER A 91 -0.62 3.59 3.21
N GLU A 92 -0.71 4.83 2.75
CA GLU A 92 -0.50 6.02 3.58
C GLU A 92 -1.53 6.09 4.72
N HIS A 93 -2.81 5.86 4.40
CA HIS A 93 -3.87 5.84 5.40
C HIS A 93 -3.66 4.76 6.47
N TRP A 94 -3.23 3.57 6.05
CA TRP A 94 -2.92 2.46 6.96
C TRP A 94 -1.75 2.81 7.88
N TYR A 95 -0.69 3.43 7.36
CA TYR A 95 0.44 3.90 8.17
C TYR A 95 0.01 4.86 9.29
N TYR A 96 -0.85 5.83 9.00
CA TYR A 96 -1.32 6.76 10.03
C TYR A 96 -2.21 6.08 11.07
N LEU A 97 -3.09 5.16 10.64
CA LEU A 97 -3.92 4.41 11.57
C LEU A 97 -3.11 3.52 12.52
N LEU A 98 -1.99 2.95 12.06
CA LEU A 98 -1.10 2.13 12.88
C LEU A 98 -0.46 2.90 14.05
N GLN A 99 -0.42 4.24 14.00
CA GLN A 99 0.13 5.04 15.09
C GLN A 99 -0.75 5.01 16.34
N ASP A 100 -2.07 4.99 16.16
CA ASP A 100 -3.05 4.98 17.25
C ASP A 100 -3.65 3.57 17.49
N HIS A 101 -3.65 2.73 16.46
CA HIS A 101 -4.23 1.39 16.46
C HIS A 101 -3.24 0.35 15.90
N PRO A 102 -2.25 -0.11 16.68
CA PRO A 102 -1.19 -1.00 16.21
C PRO A 102 -1.69 -2.35 15.65
N GLU A 103 -2.90 -2.77 16.02
CA GLU A 103 -3.52 -4.01 15.55
C GLU A 103 -4.32 -3.87 14.25
N ILE A 104 -4.43 -2.66 13.69
CA ILE A 104 -5.29 -2.42 12.53
C ILE A 104 -4.75 -3.11 11.28
N THR A 105 -5.62 -3.86 10.61
CA THR A 105 -5.27 -4.62 9.40
C THR A 105 -5.37 -3.76 8.14
N ALA A 106 -4.70 -4.18 7.07
CA ALA A 106 -4.85 -3.60 5.74
C ALA A 106 -6.32 -3.57 5.29
N GLU A 107 -7.09 -4.61 5.64
CA GLU A 107 -8.51 -4.71 5.32
C GLU A 107 -9.34 -3.62 5.99
N ALA A 108 -9.13 -3.44 7.30
CA ALA A 108 -9.81 -2.40 8.06
C ALA A 108 -9.43 -1.01 7.55
N ALA A 109 -8.14 -0.77 7.28
CA ALA A 109 -7.66 0.50 6.75
C ALA A 109 -8.25 0.81 5.36
N ALA A 110 -8.28 -0.16 4.45
CA ALA A 110 -8.86 0.03 3.12
C ALA A 110 -10.38 0.29 3.16
N LYS A 111 -11.11 -0.42 4.03
CA LYS A 111 -12.55 -0.20 4.24
C LYS A 111 -12.82 1.18 4.87
N ASP A 112 -12.04 1.60 5.86
CA ASP A 112 -12.15 2.93 6.46
C ASP A 112 -11.84 4.03 5.43
N TYR A 113 -10.76 3.87 4.65
CA TYR A 113 -10.44 4.79 3.55
C TYR A 113 -11.57 4.90 2.53
N ALA A 114 -12.14 3.76 2.10
CA ALA A 114 -13.29 3.72 1.19
C ALA A 114 -14.55 4.37 1.80
N ALA A 115 -14.80 4.17 3.10
CA ALA A 115 -15.94 4.76 3.80
C ALA A 115 -15.83 6.30 3.92
N ARG A 116 -14.61 6.83 4.08
CA ARG A 116 -14.34 8.28 4.19
C ARG A 116 -14.29 8.95 2.81
N ASN A 117 -13.45 8.43 1.92
CA ASN A 117 -13.05 9.08 0.65
C ASN A 117 -13.78 8.57 -0.58
N GLY A 118 -14.42 7.40 -0.50
CA GLY A 118 -15.13 6.77 -1.61
C GLY A 118 -16.42 7.48 -2.01
N LYS A 119 -16.98 7.05 -3.15
CA LYS A 119 -18.24 7.52 -3.74
C LYS A 119 -19.19 6.34 -4.03
N GLY A 120 -20.47 6.65 -4.22
CA GLY A 120 -21.47 5.67 -4.68
C GLY A 120 -21.72 4.49 -3.73
N LEU A 121 -22.15 3.35 -4.29
CA LEU A 121 -22.53 2.15 -3.54
C LEU A 121 -21.35 1.53 -2.75
N GLY A 122 -20.12 1.62 -3.27
CA GLY A 122 -18.93 1.15 -2.57
C GLY A 122 -18.73 1.84 -1.22
N LYS A 123 -18.89 3.17 -1.18
CA LYS A 123 -18.85 3.95 0.09
C LYS A 123 -19.88 3.47 1.10
N LEU A 124 -21.11 3.23 0.64
CA LEU A 124 -22.22 2.83 1.52
C LEU A 124 -21.98 1.44 2.13
N LEU A 125 -21.48 0.49 1.33
CA LEU A 125 -21.16 -0.86 1.80
C LEU A 125 -19.95 -0.89 2.74
N SER A 126 -18.93 -0.06 2.51
CA SER A 126 -17.81 0.08 3.44
C SER A 126 -18.26 0.62 4.80
N LYS A 127 -19.19 1.59 4.83
CA LYS A 127 -19.75 2.10 6.09
C LYS A 127 -20.53 1.06 6.90
N LEU A 128 -21.23 0.14 6.22
CA LEU A 128 -22.02 -0.91 6.87
C LEU A 128 -21.16 -2.04 7.45
N SER A 129 -19.97 -2.26 6.89
CA SER A 129 -19.07 -3.35 7.26
C SER A 129 -17.89 -2.92 8.14
N MET A 130 -17.85 -1.66 8.59
CA MET A 130 -16.82 -1.12 9.48
C MET A 130 -16.94 -1.73 10.89
N PRO A 131 -15.95 -2.53 11.34
CA PRO A 131 -15.96 -3.07 12.70
C PRO A 131 -15.48 -2.04 13.74
N TYR A 132 -14.79 -0.98 13.31
CA TYR A 132 -14.20 0.02 14.18
C TYR A 132 -14.90 1.38 13.99
N ARG A 133 -15.54 1.86 15.05
CA ARG A 133 -15.92 3.27 15.16
C ARG A 133 -14.68 4.04 15.62
N VAL A 134 -13.79 4.34 14.69
CA VAL A 134 -12.80 5.41 14.92
C VAL A 134 -13.60 6.70 14.90
N ALA A 135 -13.90 7.22 16.10
CA ALA A 135 -14.62 8.47 16.31
C ALA A 135 -13.81 9.66 15.80
#